data_AF-A0A5J6N225-F1
#
_entry.id   AF-A0A5J6N225-F1
#
_cell.length_a   1.000
_cell.length_b   1.000
_cell.length_c   1.000
_cell.angle_alpha   90.00
_cell.angle_beta   90.00
_cell.angle_gamma   90.00
#
_symmetry.space_group_name_H-M   'P 1'
#
loop_
_entity.id
_entity.type
_entity.pdbx_description
1 polymer ?
#
loop_
_entity_poly.entity_id
_entity_poly.type
_entity_poly.pdbx_seq_one_letter_code
_entity_poly.pdbx_strand_id
1 'polypeptide(L)'
;MLIAGLALFAASLALPGIVHKPDVRSNPKHGECAYAVQDDVQCDAFSFGGSGMTSCGLAAGDAAGRSFVDKQRILDYCQGWDAPVAGVARGYEILMMGWLGPLLGVFAWYAAPLMGLALLLSQIGKRIVATVLAAAALALGLQSYALKAIPFNESSMKPEDLNYVDHLGAGFYLWIAALAAFAVFCFLEKETAARH
;
A
#
# COMPACT_ATOMS: atom_id res chain seq x y z
N MET A 1 7.50 -7.73 -26.64
CA MET A 1 6.40 -7.34 -25.73
C MET A 1 6.55 -7.95 -24.34
N LEU A 2 6.94 -9.23 -24.22
CA LEU A 2 7.18 -9.85 -22.91
C LEU A 2 8.21 -9.11 -22.03
N ILE A 3 9.40 -8.77 -22.57
CA ILE A 3 10.44 -8.02 -21.84
C ILE A 3 9.93 -6.64 -21.39
N ALA A 4 9.21 -5.93 -22.28
CA ALA A 4 8.64 -4.63 -21.96
C ALA A 4 7.59 -4.74 -20.84
N GLY A 5 6.71 -5.75 -20.89
CA GLY A 5 5.74 -6.02 -19.83
C GLY A 5 6.41 -6.33 -18.49
N LEU A 6 7.46 -7.14 -18.49
CA LEU A 6 8.23 -7.46 -17.27
C LEU A 6 8.91 -6.21 -16.69
N ALA A 7 9.49 -5.36 -17.53
CA ALA A 7 10.10 -4.11 -17.09
C ALA A 7 9.07 -3.14 -16.50
N LEU A 8 7.91 -2.99 -17.13
CA LEU A 8 6.79 -2.18 -16.61
C LEU A 8 6.28 -2.72 -15.28
N PHE A 9 6.12 -4.05 -15.17
CA PHE A 9 5.70 -4.70 -13.93
C PHE A 9 6.73 -4.47 -12.80
N ALA A 10 8.02 -4.68 -13.06
CA ALA A 10 9.06 -4.43 -12.07
C ALA A 10 9.09 -2.96 -11.60
N ALA A 11 8.98 -2.01 -12.53
CA ALA A 11 8.92 -0.59 -12.21
C ALA A 11 7.69 -0.23 -11.37
N SER A 12 6.55 -0.88 -11.63
CA SER A 12 5.30 -0.66 -10.89
C SER A 12 5.43 -0.95 -9.39
N LEU A 13 6.30 -1.90 -9.01
CA LEU A 13 6.48 -2.32 -7.61
C LEU A 13 7.19 -1.26 -6.78
N ALA A 14 8.13 -0.52 -7.36
CA ALA A 14 8.92 0.48 -6.65
C ALA A 14 8.20 1.83 -6.52
N LEU A 15 7.22 2.09 -7.38
CA LEU A 15 6.55 3.38 -7.48
C LEU A 15 5.28 3.44 -6.61
N PRO A 16 4.80 4.65 -6.27
CA PRO A 16 3.52 4.86 -5.60
C PRO A 16 2.39 4.17 -6.36
N GLY A 17 1.72 3.20 -5.74
CA GLY A 17 0.55 2.55 -6.32
C GLY A 17 -0.74 3.28 -5.94
N ILE A 18 -0.84 3.72 -4.68
CA ILE A 18 -2.02 4.39 -4.14
C ILE A 18 -1.56 5.58 -3.31
N VAL A 19 -2.18 6.73 -3.53
CA VAL A 19 -1.98 7.95 -2.74
C VAL A 19 -3.24 8.19 -1.92
N HIS A 20 -3.06 8.36 -0.61
CA HIS A 20 -4.15 8.57 0.33
C HIS A 20 -4.41 10.06 0.53
N LYS A 21 -5.64 10.39 0.93
CA LYS A 21 -5.97 11.75 1.36
C LYS A 21 -5.13 12.12 2.59
N PRO A 22 -4.74 13.40 2.75
CA PRO A 22 -4.03 13.83 3.94
C PRO A 22 -4.82 13.51 5.21
N ASP A 23 -4.19 12.78 6.12
CA ASP A 23 -4.77 12.38 7.40
C ASP A 23 -3.71 12.57 8.49
N VAL A 24 -4.12 13.05 9.66
CA VAL A 24 -3.22 13.23 10.80
C VAL A 24 -2.65 11.89 11.24
N ARG A 25 -3.41 10.80 11.16
CA ARG A 25 -2.94 9.44 11.49
C ARG A 25 -1.84 8.94 10.58
N SER A 26 -1.75 9.46 9.35
CA SER A 26 -0.66 9.16 8.43
C SER A 26 0.63 9.89 8.76
N ASN A 27 0.60 10.84 9.71
CA ASN A 27 1.80 11.54 10.18
C ASN A 27 2.61 10.58 11.07
N PRO A 28 3.89 10.29 10.73
CA PRO A 28 4.71 9.36 11.50
C PRO A 28 4.88 9.80 12.96
N LYS A 29 4.75 11.11 13.24
CA LYS A 29 4.82 11.66 14.60
C LYS A 29 3.51 11.54 15.38
N HIS A 30 2.39 11.27 14.73
CA HIS A 30 1.08 11.35 15.37
C HIS A 30 0.95 10.40 16.55
N GLY A 31 1.27 9.12 16.37
CA GLY A 31 1.10 8.12 17.44
C GLY A 31 1.93 8.39 18.69
N GLU A 32 3.17 8.85 18.53
CA GLU A 32 4.09 9.14 19.64
C GLU A 32 3.82 10.50 20.31
N CYS A 33 3.49 11.53 19.52
CA CYS A 33 3.27 12.88 20.03
C CYS A 33 1.85 13.13 20.54
N ALA A 34 0.84 12.37 20.07
CA ALA A 34 -0.54 12.55 20.50
C ALA A 34 -0.73 12.41 22.02
N TYR A 35 0.08 11.56 22.66
CA TYR A 35 0.07 11.38 24.11
C TYR A 35 1.05 12.32 24.82
N ALA A 36 2.23 12.58 24.25
CA ALA A 36 3.28 13.35 24.92
C ALA A 36 3.03 14.87 24.96
N VAL A 37 2.17 15.40 24.08
CA VAL A 37 1.84 16.84 24.00
C VAL A 37 0.56 17.19 24.77
N GLN A 38 -0.11 16.22 25.40
CA GLN A 38 -1.26 16.51 26.27
C GLN A 38 -0.84 17.33 27.49
N ASP A 39 -1.69 18.29 27.88
CA ASP A 39 -1.45 19.11 29.07
C ASP A 39 -1.27 18.21 30.30
N ASP A 40 -0.16 18.41 31.01
CA ASP A 40 0.23 17.69 32.24
C ASP A 40 0.75 16.24 32.09
N VAL A 41 1.23 15.86 30.91
CA VAL A 41 1.91 14.57 30.70
C VAL A 41 3.43 14.69 30.87
N GLN A 42 4.03 13.79 31.66
CA GLN A 42 5.48 13.59 31.77
C GLN A 42 5.88 12.23 31.17
N CYS A 43 6.99 12.19 30.45
CA CYS A 43 7.49 10.98 29.80
C CYS A 43 8.76 10.46 30.49
N ASP A 44 8.70 9.23 30.97
CA ASP A 44 9.86 8.48 31.49
C ASP A 44 10.77 8.00 30.34
N ALA A 45 10.19 7.76 29.17
CA ALA A 45 10.90 7.40 27.94
C ALA A 45 10.14 7.90 26.72
N PHE A 46 10.87 8.42 25.73
CA PHE A 46 10.31 8.91 24.47
C PHE A 46 11.19 8.46 23.31
N SER A 47 10.58 7.85 22.29
CA SER A 47 11.27 7.45 21.06
C SER A 47 11.29 8.62 20.09
N PHE A 48 12.47 8.99 19.58
CA PHE A 48 12.58 10.00 18.52
C PHE A 48 12.70 9.30 17.17
N GLY A 49 11.64 9.33 16.37
CA GLY A 49 11.66 8.87 14.98
C GLY A 49 11.66 7.35 14.81
N GLY A 50 10.98 6.60 15.68
CA GLY A 50 10.95 5.14 15.59
C GLY A 50 9.90 4.46 16.47
N SER A 51 9.70 3.16 16.27
CA SER A 51 8.77 2.28 16.99
C SER A 51 9.27 1.86 18.38
N GLY A 52 10.00 2.76 19.07
CA GLY A 52 10.36 2.57 20.47
C GLY A 52 9.15 2.70 21.39
N MET A 53 9.24 2.14 22.59
CA MET A 53 8.16 2.24 23.58
C MET A 53 8.18 3.64 24.18
N THR A 54 7.11 4.41 23.94
CA THR A 54 6.87 5.71 24.58
C THR A 54 6.11 5.48 25.88
N SER A 55 6.71 5.85 27.01
CA SER A 55 6.09 5.73 28.34
C SER A 55 5.87 7.11 28.91
N CYS A 56 4.64 7.59 28.79
CA CYS A 56 4.20 8.86 29.35
C CYS A 56 3.00 8.67 30.26
N GLY A 57 2.96 9.38 31.38
CA GLY A 57 1.89 9.36 32.36
C GLY A 57 1.45 10.77 32.75
N LEU A 58 0.22 10.90 33.24
CA LEU A 58 -0.21 12.13 33.90
C LEU A 58 0.69 12.40 35.10
N ALA A 59 1.03 13.67 35.33
CA ALA A 59 1.85 14.11 36.46
C ALA A 59 1.09 13.93 37.80
N ALA A 60 0.87 12.68 38.22
CA ALA A 60 0.31 12.37 39.52
C ALA A 60 1.41 12.52 40.58
N GLY A 61 1.56 13.73 41.13
CA GLY A 61 2.25 14.02 42.37
C GLY A 61 3.67 13.43 42.47
N ASP A 62 4.64 14.19 41.95
CA ASP A 62 6.08 14.11 42.23
C ASP A 62 6.55 12.98 43.16
N ALA A 63 6.93 11.84 42.58
CA ALA A 63 8.09 11.13 43.08
C ALA A 63 9.32 11.88 42.55
N ALA A 64 9.76 12.88 43.32
CA ALA A 64 10.85 13.77 42.99
C ALA A 64 12.05 13.03 42.35
N GLY A 65 12.36 13.40 41.10
CA GLY A 65 13.75 13.42 40.64
C GLY A 65 14.12 12.61 39.42
N ARG A 66 13.20 12.05 38.62
CA ARG A 66 13.61 11.42 37.34
C ARG A 66 12.62 11.64 36.20
N SER A 67 12.67 12.81 35.55
CA SER A 67 12.30 12.91 34.13
C SER A 67 13.56 12.57 33.31
N PHE A 68 13.55 11.45 32.60
CA PHE A 68 14.72 11.04 31.81
C PHE A 68 14.72 11.64 30.40
N VAL A 69 13.72 12.45 30.05
CA VAL A 69 13.62 13.13 28.76
C VAL A 69 13.25 14.60 28.96
N ASP A 70 14.01 15.50 28.33
CA ASP A 70 13.77 16.94 28.34
C ASP A 70 12.44 17.29 27.66
N LYS A 71 11.51 17.90 28.41
CA LYS A 71 10.19 18.33 27.92
C LYS A 71 10.32 19.25 26.70
N GLN A 72 11.28 20.18 26.70
CA GLN A 72 11.45 21.10 25.58
C GLN A 72 11.87 20.35 24.32
N ARG A 73 12.76 19.36 24.46
CA ARG A 73 13.19 18.52 23.35
C ARG A 73 12.05 17.69 22.75
N ILE A 74 11.11 17.21 23.58
CA ILE A 74 9.90 16.52 23.11
C ILE A 74 9.01 17.50 22.35
N LEU A 75 8.75 18.69 22.92
CA LEU A 75 7.91 19.71 22.26
C LEU A 75 8.49 20.14 20.91
N ASP A 76 9.81 20.35 20.84
CA ASP A 76 10.51 20.71 19.60
C ASP A 76 10.41 19.60 18.55
N TYR A 77 10.59 18.33 18.97
CA TYR A 77 10.42 17.19 18.07
C TYR A 77 8.98 17.05 17.57
N CYS A 78 8.00 17.24 18.47
CA CYS A 78 6.59 17.10 18.17
C CYS A 78 6.01 18.28 17.39
N GLN A 79 6.77 19.32 17.04
CA GLN A 79 6.25 20.38 16.17
C GLN A 79 5.64 19.80 14.88
N GLY A 80 4.39 20.20 14.61
CA GLY A 80 3.60 19.76 13.46
C GLY A 80 3.10 18.31 13.52
N TRP A 81 3.04 17.69 14.71
CA TRP A 81 2.57 16.31 14.89
C TRP A 81 1.09 16.11 14.55
N ASP A 82 0.29 17.16 14.66
CA ASP A 82 -1.14 17.23 14.37
C ASP A 82 -1.44 17.68 12.93
N ALA A 83 -0.40 17.97 12.14
CA ALA A 83 -0.57 18.32 10.73
C ALA A 83 -0.94 17.08 9.91
N PRO A 84 -1.99 17.13 9.08
CA PRO A 84 -2.35 16.03 8.20
C PRO A 84 -1.33 15.89 7.07
N VAL A 85 -0.86 14.66 6.82
CA VAL A 85 0.06 14.36 5.72
C VAL A 85 -0.50 13.24 4.84
N ALA A 86 -0.17 13.27 3.55
CA ALA A 86 -0.61 12.24 2.62
C ALA A 86 0.25 10.97 2.78
N GLY A 87 -0.40 9.85 3.09
CA GLY A 87 0.23 8.53 3.05
C GLY A 87 0.36 8.01 1.62
N VAL A 88 1.38 7.19 1.36
CA VAL A 88 1.59 6.55 0.06
C VAL A 88 1.86 5.07 0.25
N ALA A 89 1.07 4.22 -0.41
CA ALA A 89 1.32 2.79 -0.49
C ALA A 89 2.05 2.47 -1.81
N ARG A 90 3.20 1.80 -1.72
CA ARG A 90 4.01 1.40 -2.88
C ARG A 90 3.47 0.11 -3.49
N GLY A 91 3.78 -0.12 -4.77
CA GLY A 91 3.30 -1.30 -5.50
C GLY A 91 3.66 -2.63 -4.83
N TYR A 92 4.86 -2.77 -4.25
CA TYR A 92 5.23 -4.00 -3.54
C TYR A 92 4.41 -4.22 -2.25
N GLU A 93 4.04 -3.16 -1.53
CA GLU A 93 3.23 -3.24 -0.31
C GLU A 93 1.82 -3.72 -0.66
N ILE A 94 1.27 -3.17 -1.74
CA ILE A 94 -0.03 -3.57 -2.28
C ILE A 94 0.01 -5.02 -2.77
N LEU A 95 1.11 -5.48 -3.37
CA LEU A 95 1.24 -6.87 -3.81
C LEU A 95 1.27 -7.83 -2.61
N MET A 96 1.96 -7.46 -1.53
CA MET A 96 2.07 -8.29 -0.31
C MET A 96 0.77 -8.33 0.50
N MET A 97 0.03 -7.21 0.58
CA MET A 97 -1.19 -7.10 1.38
C MET A 97 -2.48 -7.31 0.58
N GLY A 98 -2.42 -7.21 -0.75
CA GLY A 98 -3.62 -7.17 -1.60
C GLY A 98 -4.40 -8.48 -1.67
N TRP A 99 -3.83 -9.61 -1.21
CA TRP A 99 -4.56 -10.88 -1.09
C TRP A 99 -5.72 -10.80 -0.09
N LEU A 100 -5.71 -9.80 0.82
CA LEU A 100 -6.82 -9.47 1.72
C LEU A 100 -7.92 -8.66 1.02
N GLY A 101 -7.68 -8.14 -0.19
CA GLY A 101 -8.63 -7.34 -0.97
C GLY A 101 -10.03 -7.96 -1.14
N PRO A 102 -10.20 -9.28 -1.30
CA PRO A 102 -11.51 -9.91 -1.38
C PRO A 102 -12.38 -9.69 -0.14
N LEU A 103 -11.78 -9.56 1.04
CA LEU A 103 -12.51 -9.22 2.28
C LEU A 103 -13.12 -7.81 2.22
N LEU A 104 -12.60 -6.97 1.33
CA LEU A 104 -13.04 -5.60 1.06
C LEU A 104 -13.82 -5.50 -0.27
N GLY A 105 -14.16 -6.63 -0.90
CA GLY A 105 -14.86 -6.67 -2.19
C GLY A 105 -14.00 -6.27 -3.40
N VAL A 106 -12.67 -6.23 -3.26
CA VAL A 106 -11.73 -5.86 -4.33
C VAL A 106 -10.93 -7.08 -4.76
N PHE A 107 -11.16 -7.53 -6.00
CA PHE A 107 -10.53 -8.74 -6.54
C PHE A 107 -9.32 -8.46 -7.44
N ALA A 108 -8.88 -7.20 -7.52
CA ALA A 108 -7.82 -6.75 -8.41
C ALA A 108 -6.48 -7.49 -8.20
N TRP A 109 -6.20 -7.97 -6.98
CA TRP A 109 -5.00 -8.75 -6.68
C TRP A 109 -4.90 -10.03 -7.53
N TYR A 110 -6.03 -10.67 -7.86
CA TYR A 110 -6.06 -11.88 -8.69
C TYR A 110 -5.68 -11.65 -10.15
N ALA A 111 -5.57 -10.39 -10.61
CA ALA A 111 -5.09 -10.09 -11.95
C ALA A 111 -3.66 -10.59 -12.20
N ALA A 112 -2.77 -10.49 -11.20
CA ALA A 112 -1.37 -10.94 -11.32
C ALA A 112 -1.24 -12.48 -11.50
N PRO A 113 -1.80 -13.33 -10.62
CA PRO A 113 -1.75 -14.78 -10.81
C PRO A 113 -2.50 -15.23 -12.07
N LEU A 114 -3.63 -14.59 -12.41
CA LEU A 114 -4.37 -14.89 -13.63
C LEU A 114 -3.56 -14.56 -14.89
N MET A 115 -2.84 -13.43 -14.89
CA MET A 115 -1.92 -13.07 -15.97
C MET A 115 -0.73 -14.03 -16.06
N GLY A 116 -0.17 -14.45 -14.93
CA GLY A 116 0.88 -15.48 -14.89
C GLY A 116 0.41 -16.78 -15.54
N LEU A 117 -0.80 -17.24 -15.22
CA LEU A 117 -1.41 -18.41 -15.85
C LEU A 117 -1.63 -18.20 -17.35
N ALA A 118 -2.09 -17.02 -17.76
CA ALA A 118 -2.28 -16.68 -19.17
C ALA A 118 -0.96 -16.79 -19.95
N LEU A 119 0.13 -16.22 -19.43
CA LEU A 119 1.46 -16.30 -20.04
C LEU A 119 1.94 -17.75 -20.14
N LEU A 120 1.78 -18.57 -19.09
CA LEU A 120 2.14 -19.99 -19.12
C LEU A 120 1.37 -20.77 -20.19
N LEU A 121 0.06 -20.56 -20.28
CA LEU A 121 -0.78 -21.24 -21.29
C LEU A 121 -0.46 -20.79 -22.72
N SER A 122 -0.03 -19.54 -22.88
CA SER A 122 0.42 -19.00 -24.16
C SER A 122 1.67 -19.76 -24.65
N GLN A 123 2.61 -20.04 -23.75
CA GLN A 123 3.82 -20.84 -24.05
C GLN A 123 3.52 -22.31 -24.39
N ILE A 124 2.41 -22.88 -23.90
CA ILE A 124 1.99 -24.27 -24.16
C ILE A 124 1.08 -24.35 -25.41
N GLY A 125 0.96 -23.27 -26.18
CA GLY A 125 0.20 -23.22 -27.42
C GLY A 125 -1.32 -23.08 -27.25
N LYS A 126 -1.83 -22.87 -26.03
CA LYS A 126 -3.27 -22.66 -25.77
C LYS A 126 -3.67 -21.18 -25.91
N ARG A 127 -3.42 -20.60 -27.09
CA ARG A 127 -3.53 -19.16 -27.36
C ARG A 127 -4.89 -18.55 -27.03
N ILE A 128 -5.99 -19.20 -27.43
CA ILE A 128 -7.34 -18.69 -27.20
C ILE A 128 -7.59 -18.56 -25.69
N VAL A 129 -7.26 -19.61 -24.94
CA VAL A 129 -7.40 -19.64 -23.47
C VAL A 129 -6.51 -18.58 -22.83
N ALA A 130 -5.25 -18.47 -23.26
CA ALA A 130 -4.32 -17.45 -22.77
C ALA A 130 -4.84 -16.03 -23.01
N THR A 131 -5.40 -15.76 -24.19
CA THR A 131 -5.95 -14.44 -24.53
C THR A 131 -7.15 -14.09 -23.66
N VAL A 132 -8.08 -15.03 -23.46
CA VAL A 132 -9.26 -14.83 -22.61
C VAL A 132 -8.84 -14.56 -21.17
N LEU A 133 -7.88 -15.32 -20.63
CA LEU A 133 -7.38 -15.13 -19.26
C LEU A 133 -6.63 -13.80 -19.11
N ALA A 134 -5.83 -13.40 -20.10
CA ALA A 134 -5.13 -12.13 -20.08
C ALA A 134 -6.11 -10.93 -20.13
N ALA A 135 -7.17 -11.03 -20.94
CA ALA A 135 -8.24 -10.04 -20.97
C ALA A 135 -9.00 -9.96 -19.65
N ALA A 136 -9.33 -11.11 -19.06
CA ALA A 136 -9.96 -11.18 -17.74
C ALA A 136 -9.06 -10.60 -16.64
N ALA A 137 -7.75 -10.86 -16.69
CA ALA A 137 -6.77 -10.28 -15.77
C ALA A 137 -6.72 -8.75 -15.90
N LEU A 138 -6.74 -8.21 -17.11
CA LEU A 138 -6.80 -6.76 -17.33
C LEU A 138 -8.12 -6.17 -16.77
N ALA A 139 -9.26 -6.83 -17.02
CA ALA A 139 -10.55 -6.41 -16.48
C ALA A 139 -10.58 -6.40 -14.94
N LEU A 140 -10.00 -7.43 -14.29
CA LEU A 140 -9.82 -7.47 -12.85
C LEU A 140 -8.92 -6.34 -12.36
N GLY A 141 -7.83 -6.05 -13.07
CA GLY A 141 -6.94 -4.93 -12.72
C GLY A 141 -7.66 -3.59 -12.75
N LEU A 142 -8.54 -3.36 -13.74
CA LEU A 142 -9.37 -2.16 -13.85
C LEU A 142 -10.41 -2.02 -12.73
N GLN A 143 -10.76 -3.10 -12.03
CA GLN A 143 -11.62 -3.00 -10.84
C GLN A 143 -11.01 -2.10 -9.75
N SER A 144 -9.69 -1.91 -9.75
CA SER A 144 -8.99 -1.02 -8.81
C SER A 144 -9.48 0.44 -8.87
N TYR A 145 -10.08 0.89 -9.97
CA TYR A 145 -10.71 2.22 -10.05
C TYR A 145 -11.89 2.40 -9.10
N ALA A 146 -12.50 1.29 -8.64
CA ALA A 146 -13.58 1.33 -7.66
C ALA A 146 -13.07 1.44 -6.21
N LEU A 147 -11.75 1.40 -5.97
CA LEU A 147 -11.16 1.46 -4.65
C LEU A 147 -11.28 2.87 -4.06
N LYS A 148 -12.02 3.00 -2.95
CA LYS A 148 -12.26 4.29 -2.27
C LYS A 148 -11.56 4.42 -0.93
N ALA A 149 -11.29 3.31 -0.26
CA ALA A 149 -10.66 3.29 1.06
C ALA A 149 -9.94 1.96 1.31
N ILE A 150 -8.93 1.99 2.16
CA ILE A 150 -8.16 0.83 2.62
C ILE A 150 -8.08 0.91 4.16
N PRO A 151 -8.24 -0.20 4.90
CA PRO A 151 -8.04 -0.22 6.34
C PRO A 151 -6.63 0.25 6.72
N PHE A 152 -6.54 1.10 7.74
CA PHE A 152 -5.31 1.60 8.34
C PHE A 152 -4.65 0.51 9.21
N ASN A 153 -5.46 -0.35 9.84
CA ASN A 153 -5.00 -1.50 10.61
C ASN A 153 -5.81 -2.76 10.28
N GLU A 154 -5.24 -3.93 10.57
CA GLU A 154 -5.84 -5.25 10.34
C GLU A 154 -6.96 -5.58 11.35
N SER A 155 -7.10 -4.77 12.40
CA SER A 155 -7.94 -5.06 13.57
C SER A 155 -9.37 -4.53 13.48
N SER A 156 -9.69 -3.66 12.50
CA SER A 156 -10.98 -2.99 12.44
C SER A 156 -11.31 -2.42 11.05
N MET A 157 -12.54 -2.67 10.58
CA MET A 157 -13.11 -2.03 9.37
C MET A 157 -13.99 -0.82 9.70
N LYS A 158 -13.85 -0.26 10.90
CA LYS A 158 -14.67 0.89 11.29
C LYS A 158 -14.27 2.13 10.50
N PRO A 159 -15.19 3.07 10.21
CA PRO A 159 -14.91 4.28 9.44
C PRO A 159 -13.71 5.07 9.98
N GLU A 160 -13.56 5.11 11.30
CA GLU A 160 -12.45 5.75 12.01
C GLU A 160 -11.08 5.08 11.84
N ASP A 161 -11.01 3.90 11.20
CA ASP A 161 -9.79 3.14 10.92
C ASP A 161 -9.54 3.00 9.41
N LEU A 162 -10.22 3.78 8.56
CA LEU A 162 -10.02 3.75 7.10
C LEU A 162 -9.13 4.88 6.61
N ASN A 163 -8.23 4.57 5.68
CA ASN A 163 -7.50 5.51 4.83
C ASN A 163 -8.22 5.68 3.50
N TYR A 164 -8.74 6.88 3.25
CA TYR A 164 -9.40 7.20 1.99
C TYR A 164 -8.38 7.38 0.87
N VAL A 165 -8.67 6.80 -0.29
CA VAL A 165 -7.87 6.97 -1.50
C VAL A 165 -8.13 8.36 -2.06
N ASP A 166 -7.07 9.10 -2.34
CA ASP A 166 -7.14 10.36 -3.08
C ASP A 166 -7.10 10.09 -4.59
N HIS A 167 -6.03 9.42 -5.03
CA HIS A 167 -5.84 9.01 -6.41
C HIS A 167 -4.92 7.79 -6.53
N LEU A 168 -4.92 7.16 -7.72
CA LEU A 168 -4.02 6.06 -8.04
C LEU A 168 -2.67 6.63 -8.52
N GLY A 169 -1.58 6.07 -8.03
CA GLY A 169 -0.23 6.56 -8.31
C GLY A 169 0.38 6.02 -9.60
N ALA A 170 1.58 6.50 -9.95
CA ALA A 170 2.30 6.10 -11.15
C ALA A 170 2.53 4.58 -11.26
N GLY A 171 2.77 3.91 -10.13
CA GLY A 171 2.94 2.46 -10.06
C GLY A 171 1.71 1.70 -10.55
N PHE A 172 0.49 2.15 -10.20
CA PHE A 172 -0.75 1.55 -10.68
C PHE A 172 -0.86 1.62 -12.22
N TYR A 173 -0.58 2.77 -12.81
CA TYR A 173 -0.66 2.93 -14.27
C TYR A 173 0.36 2.07 -15.01
N LEU A 174 1.58 1.95 -14.47
CA LEU A 174 2.60 1.05 -15.03
C LEU A 174 2.20 -0.42 -14.91
N TRP A 175 1.54 -0.80 -13.82
CA TRP A 175 1.00 -2.15 -13.65
C TRP A 175 -0.09 -2.46 -14.69
N ILE A 176 -1.06 -1.56 -14.90
CA ILE A 176 -2.07 -1.71 -15.95
C ILE A 176 -1.43 -1.78 -17.34
N ALA A 177 -0.42 -0.93 -17.61
CA ALA A 177 0.32 -0.97 -18.87
C ALA A 177 1.06 -2.31 -19.06
N ALA A 178 1.60 -2.89 -17.98
CA ALA A 178 2.21 -4.22 -18.00
C ALA A 178 1.19 -5.29 -18.37
N LEU A 179 0.01 -5.28 -17.73
CA LEU A 179 -1.08 -6.22 -18.04
C LEU A 179 -1.53 -6.09 -19.49
N ALA A 180 -1.67 -4.87 -20.00
CA ALA A 180 -2.00 -4.62 -21.39
C ALA A 180 -0.91 -5.16 -22.34
N ALA A 181 0.36 -4.92 -22.05
CA ALA A 181 1.48 -5.43 -22.84
C ALA A 181 1.52 -6.97 -22.88
N PHE A 182 1.22 -7.63 -21.75
CA PHE A 182 1.10 -9.09 -21.69
C PHE A 182 -0.12 -9.61 -22.43
N ALA A 183 -1.27 -8.94 -22.34
CA ALA A 183 -2.46 -9.32 -23.10
C ALA A 183 -2.21 -9.23 -24.62
N VAL A 184 -1.54 -8.17 -25.08
CA VAL A 184 -1.14 -8.06 -26.49
C VAL A 184 -0.13 -9.15 -26.86
N PHE A 185 0.82 -9.48 -25.98
CA PHE A 185 1.73 -10.59 -26.20
C PHE A 185 0.99 -11.93 -26.39
N CYS A 186 0.11 -12.32 -25.48
CA CYS A 186 -0.70 -13.54 -25.58
C CYS A 186 -1.57 -13.54 -26.85
N PHE A 187 -2.08 -12.37 -27.24
CA PHE A 187 -2.85 -12.24 -28.47
C PHE A 187 -1.99 -12.41 -29.72
N LEU A 188 -0.77 -11.87 -29.77
CA LEU A 188 0.09 -11.91 -30.96
C LEU A 188 0.93 -13.19 -31.09
N GLU A 189 1.12 -13.93 -29.99
CA GLU A 189 1.84 -15.20 -30.02
C GLU A 189 1.14 -16.16 -30.99
N LYS A 190 1.85 -16.57 -32.05
CA LYS A 190 1.32 -17.51 -33.03
C LYS A 190 1.28 -18.90 -32.40
N GLU A 191 0.25 -19.70 -32.70
CA GLU A 191 0.25 -21.12 -32.36
C GLU A 191 1.50 -21.76 -32.98
N THR A 192 2.49 -22.09 -32.15
CA THR A 192 3.66 -22.91 -32.51
C THR A 192 3.26 -24.38 -32.64
N ALA A 193 2.07 -24.67 -33.18
CA ALA A 193 1.51 -26.01 -33.33
C ALA A 193 0.94 -26.21 -34.74
N ALA A 194 1.81 -26.05 -35.74
CA ALA A 194 1.71 -26.71 -37.04
C ALA A 194 3.11 -27.17 -37.52
N ARG A 195 4.00 -27.48 -36.59
CA ARG A 195 5.29 -28.13 -36.85
C ARG A 195 5.60 -29.09 -35.72
N HIS A 196 5.07 -30.31 -35.81
CA HIS A 196 5.76 -31.56 -35.54
C HIS A 196 4.89 -32.70 -36.05
#